data_AF-A0A7V2TQY3-F1
#
_entry.id   AF-A0A7V2TQY3-F1
#
_cell.length_a   1.000
_cell.length_b   1.000
_cell.length_c   1.000
_cell.angle_alpha   90.00
_cell.angle_beta   90.00
_cell.angle_gamma   90.00
#
_symmetry.space_group_name_H-M   'P 1'
#
loop_
_entity.id
_entity.type
_entity.pdbx_description
1 polymer ?
#
loop_
_entity_poly.entity_id
_entity_poly.type
_entity_poly.pdbx_seq_one_letter_code
_entity_poly.pdbx_strand_id
1 'polypeptide(L)'
;MHWERASEDIYIFTSDRYAQVTASLIVSGNTGVLIDTLPFPSETAQIALFARKRCLEGVRFIIYTGHEADHVYGAFLFPRAEIIAHEMVREILIERGFA
;
A
#
# COMPACT_ATOMS: atom_id res chain seq x y z
N MET A 1 -2.70 -12.32 -6.34
CA MET A 1 -1.52 -11.72 -5.74
C MET A 1 -0.59 -12.81 -5.22
N HIS A 2 0.67 -12.76 -5.60
CA HIS A 2 1.75 -13.46 -4.92
C HIS A 2 2.63 -12.45 -4.17
N TRP A 3 3.47 -12.94 -3.26
CA TRP A 3 4.41 -12.09 -2.54
C TRP A 3 5.74 -12.79 -2.36
N GLU A 4 6.79 -11.99 -2.25
CA GLU A 4 8.14 -12.43 -1.97
C GLU A 4 8.77 -11.59 -0.86
N ARG A 5 9.78 -12.17 -0.21
CA ARG A 5 10.57 -11.49 0.81
C ARG A 5 11.88 -11.04 0.18
N ALA A 6 11.99 -9.75 -0.13
CA ALA A 6 13.17 -9.16 -0.74
C ALA A 6 14.33 -9.02 0.26
N SER A 7 14.02 -8.77 1.54
CA SER A 7 14.98 -8.70 2.65
C SER A 7 14.29 -9.07 3.96
N GLU A 8 15.01 -9.04 5.09
CA GLU A 8 14.49 -9.47 6.39
C GLU A 8 13.12 -8.84 6.69
N ASP A 9 13.03 -7.53 6.49
CA ASP A 9 11.84 -6.76 6.83
C ASP A 9 11.14 -6.15 5.60
N ILE A 10 11.47 -6.61 4.39
CA ILE A 10 10.93 -6.04 3.14
C ILE A 10 10.19 -7.12 2.36
N TYR A 11 8.93 -6.84 2.06
CA TYR A 11 8.04 -7.73 1.32
C TYR A 11 7.48 -7.02 0.10
N ILE A 12 7.50 -7.71 -1.04
CA ILE A 12 6.94 -7.22 -2.30
C ILE A 12 5.69 -8.04 -2.61
N PHE A 13 4.60 -7.36 -2.94
CA PHE A 13 3.33 -7.95 -3.36
C PHE A 13 3.11 -7.60 -4.82
N THR A 14 2.88 -8.61 -5.66
CA THR A 14 2.65 -8.42 -7.10
C THR A 14 1.22 -8.81 -7.43
N SER A 15 0.50 -7.93 -8.12
CA SER A 15 -0.85 -8.22 -8.58
C SER A 15 -0.82 -9.31 -9.66
N ASP A 16 -1.60 -10.38 -9.47
CA ASP A 16 -1.80 -11.38 -10.53
C ASP A 16 -2.95 -11.00 -11.47
N ARG A 17 -3.66 -9.92 -11.12
CA ARG A 17 -4.91 -9.53 -11.77
C ARG A 17 -4.75 -8.34 -12.72
N TYR A 18 -3.73 -7.51 -12.51
CA TYR A 18 -3.53 -6.30 -13.29
C TYR A 18 -2.05 -5.99 -13.49
N ALA A 19 -1.60 -6.03 -14.74
CA ALA A 19 -0.32 -5.51 -15.24
C ALA A 19 0.96 -5.86 -14.44
N GLN A 20 0.92 -6.84 -13.53
CA GLN A 20 2.03 -7.18 -12.61
C GLN A 20 2.54 -5.96 -11.82
N VAL A 21 1.65 -5.01 -11.51
CA VAL A 21 1.99 -3.87 -10.64
C VAL A 21 2.26 -4.35 -9.21
N THR A 22 3.07 -3.60 -8.48
CA THR A 22 3.55 -4.00 -7.16
C THR A 22 3.19 -3.01 -6.07
N ALA A 23 3.05 -3.52 -4.86
CA ALA A 23 3.07 -2.77 -3.61
C ALA A 23 4.11 -3.40 -2.70
N SER A 24 4.64 -2.66 -1.73
CA SER A 24 5.67 -3.19 -0.82
C SER A 24 5.38 -2.85 0.64
N LEU A 25 5.66 -3.77 1.56
CA LEU A 25 5.62 -3.52 3.00
C LEU A 25 7.03 -3.57 3.56
N ILE A 26 7.42 -2.48 4.21
CA ILE A 26 8.62 -2.40 5.05
C ILE A 26 8.18 -2.51 6.50
N VAL A 27 8.75 -3.46 7.23
CA VAL A 27 8.53 -3.64 8.67
C VAL A 27 9.66 -2.93 9.42
N SER A 28 9.31 -2.14 10.43
CA SER A 28 10.27 -1.45 11.30
C SER A 28 9.85 -1.67 12.75
N GLY A 29 10.51 -2.61 13.42
CA GLY A 29 10.06 -3.09 14.72
C GLY A 29 8.64 -3.64 14.64
N ASN A 30 7.72 -3.05 15.43
CA ASN A 30 6.31 -3.46 15.46
C ASN A 30 5.41 -2.68 14.49
N THR A 31 5.96 -1.74 13.73
CA THR A 31 5.21 -0.85 12.83
C THR A 31 5.50 -1.17 11.37
N GLY A 32 4.51 -0.94 10.50
CA GLY A 32 4.64 -1.10 9.04
C GLY A 32 4.63 0.24 8.29
N VAL A 33 5.42 0.31 7.22
CA VAL A 33 5.32 1.32 6.16
C VAL A 33 4.92 0.59 4.89
N LEU A 34 3.75 0.92 4.36
CA LEU A 34 3.27 0.37 3.10
C LEU A 34 3.59 1.35 1.98
N ILE A 35 4.08 0.86 0.84
CA ILE A 35 4.33 1.63 -0.37
C ILE A 35 3.30 1.11 -1.39
N ASP A 36 2.37 1.99 -1.77
CA ASP A 36 1.25 1.71 -2.66
C ASP A 36 0.32 0.58 -2.17
N THR A 37 -0.81 0.36 -2.86
CA THR A 37 -1.89 -0.45 -2.28
C THR A 37 -2.48 -1.54 -3.17
N LEU A 38 -2.03 -1.64 -4.43
CA LEU A 38 -2.63 -2.45 -5.49
C LEU A 38 -4.05 -1.99 -5.87
N PRO A 39 -4.52 -2.25 -7.11
CA PRO A 39 -5.75 -1.64 -7.63
C PRO A 39 -7.03 -2.31 -7.11
N PHE A 40 -6.94 -3.53 -6.58
CA PHE A 40 -8.12 -4.29 -6.17
C PHE A 40 -8.22 -4.40 -4.65
N PRO A 41 -9.35 -3.98 -4.04
CA PRO A 41 -9.59 -4.13 -2.60
C PRO A 41 -9.35 -5.53 -2.06
N SER A 42 -9.61 -6.57 -2.85
CA SER A 42 -9.36 -7.97 -2.47
C SER A 42 -7.87 -8.30 -2.32
N GLU A 43 -6.99 -7.66 -3.10
CA GLU A 43 -5.53 -7.84 -2.99
C GLU A 43 -4.99 -6.99 -1.85
N THR A 44 -5.42 -5.73 -1.73
CA THR A 44 -5.09 -4.89 -0.57
C THR A 44 -5.51 -5.52 0.75
N ALA A 45 -6.69 -6.17 0.82
CA ALA A 45 -7.14 -6.88 2.01
C ALA A 45 -6.20 -8.04 2.40
N GLN A 46 -5.59 -8.71 1.41
CA GLN A 46 -4.56 -9.71 1.66
C GLN A 46 -3.28 -9.08 2.23
N ILE A 47 -2.87 -7.92 1.69
CA ILE A 47 -1.76 -7.13 2.26
C ILE A 47 -2.07 -6.73 3.71
N ALA A 48 -3.27 -6.24 4.01
CA ALA A 48 -3.67 -5.87 5.37
C ALA A 48 -3.69 -7.07 6.34
N LEU A 49 -4.13 -8.24 5.89
CA LEU A 49 -4.04 -9.49 6.66
C LEU A 49 -2.57 -9.90 6.89
N PHE A 50 -1.72 -9.73 5.89
CA PHE A 50 -0.30 -10.02 5.99
C PHE A 50 0.43 -9.08 6.97
N ALA A 51 0.17 -7.78 6.87
CA ALA A 51 0.75 -6.75 7.72
C ALA A 51 0.36 -6.95 9.20
N ARG A 52 -0.90 -7.29 9.50
CA ARG A 52 -1.35 -7.56 10.88
C ARG A 52 -0.57 -8.66 11.60
N LYS A 53 0.03 -9.60 10.86
CA LYS A 53 0.82 -10.69 11.43
C LYS A 53 2.26 -10.29 11.78
N ARG A 54 2.74 -9.15 11.26
CA ARG A 54 4.14 -8.70 11.38
C ARG A 54 4.28 -7.35 12.07
N CYS A 55 3.30 -6.49 11.89
CA CYS A 55 3.24 -5.15 12.46
C CYS A 55 2.18 -5.16 13.57
N LEU A 56 2.60 -5.46 14.81
CA LEU A 56 1.70 -5.49 15.97
C LEU A 56 1.03 -4.13 16.25
N GLU A 57 1.73 -3.03 15.96
CA GLU A 57 1.20 -1.68 16.06
C GLU A 57 0.42 -1.26 14.80
N GLY A 58 0.50 -2.08 13.74
CA GLY A 58 -0.14 -1.88 12.45
C GLY A 58 0.72 -1.08 11.45
N VAL A 59 0.14 -0.77 10.30
CA VAL A 59 0.75 0.13 9.31
C VAL A 59 0.56 1.57 9.77
N ARG A 60 1.66 2.28 9.98
CA ARG A 60 1.65 3.69 10.42
C ARG A 60 1.63 4.66 9.24
N PHE A 61 2.30 4.31 8.15
CA PHE A 61 2.40 5.16 6.97
C PHE A 61 2.06 4.37 5.71
N ILE A 62 1.36 5.04 4.79
CA ILE A 62 1.24 4.61 3.39
C ILE A 62 1.93 5.67 2.55
N ILE A 63 2.87 5.25 1.70
CA ILE A 63 3.50 6.12 0.71
C ILE A 63 2.83 5.86 -0.63
N TYR A 64 2.25 6.91 -1.23
CA TYR A 64 1.84 6.87 -2.63
C TYR A 64 2.98 7.33 -3.51
N THR A 65 3.41 6.46 -4.41
CA THR A 65 4.43 6.81 -5.40
C THR A 65 3.85 7.48 -6.64
N GLY A 66 2.55 7.28 -6.89
CA GLY A 66 1.78 7.86 -7.97
C GLY A 66 0.34 8.19 -7.56
N HIS A 67 -0.42 8.77 -8.48
CA HIS A 67 -1.84 9.12 -8.29
C HIS A 67 -2.77 8.07 -8.93
N GLU A 68 -2.20 7.13 -9.68
CA GLU A 68 -2.91 6.13 -10.45
C GLU A 68 -3.58 5.10 -9.53
N ALA A 69 -4.61 4.45 -10.04
CA ALA A 69 -5.54 3.61 -9.27
C ALA A 69 -4.85 2.51 -8.45
N ASP A 70 -3.81 1.89 -9.01
CA ASP A 70 -3.04 0.83 -8.37
C ASP A 70 -2.19 1.30 -7.19
N HIS A 71 -1.90 2.61 -7.11
CA HIS A 71 -1.20 3.18 -5.97
C HIS A 71 -2.16 3.49 -4.82
N VAL A 72 -3.35 4.04 -5.12
CA VAL A 72 -4.14 4.81 -4.13
C VAL A 72 -5.45 4.18 -3.67
N TYR A 73 -5.99 3.17 -4.36
CA TYR A 73 -7.36 2.68 -4.10
C TYR A 73 -7.53 1.87 -2.82
N GLY A 74 -6.45 1.35 -2.24
CA GLY A 74 -6.54 0.43 -1.11
C GLY A 74 -6.39 1.07 0.27
N ALA A 75 -6.02 2.35 0.39
CA ALA A 75 -5.67 2.93 1.70
C ALA A 75 -6.82 2.95 2.72
N PHE A 76 -8.07 2.89 2.27
CA PHE A 76 -9.24 2.81 3.16
C PHE A 76 -9.21 1.58 4.10
N LEU A 77 -8.44 0.54 3.78
CA LEU A 77 -8.25 -0.65 4.62
C LEU A 77 -7.22 -0.43 5.75
N PHE A 78 -6.59 0.73 5.81
CA PHE A 78 -5.60 1.12 6.81
C PHE A 78 -6.00 2.43 7.50
N PRO A 79 -7.12 2.47 8.24
CA PRO A 79 -7.73 3.71 8.74
C PRO A 79 -6.88 4.49 9.77
N ARG A 80 -5.79 3.90 10.26
CA ARG A 80 -4.84 4.56 11.19
C ARG A 80 -3.55 5.01 10.51
N ALA A 81 -3.37 4.68 9.24
CA ALA A 81 -2.18 5.05 8.50
C ALA A 81 -2.27 6.50 8.03
N GLU A 82 -1.17 7.23 8.20
CA GLU A 82 -0.98 8.54 7.60
C GLU A 82 -0.47 8.37 6.16
N ILE A 83 -1.08 9.07 5.21
CA ILE A 83 -0.72 9.00 3.80
C ILE A 83 0.35 10.06 3.52
N ILE A 84 1.48 9.62 2.99
CA ILE A 84 2.58 10.45 2.53
C ILE A 84 2.60 10.37 1.00
N ALA A 85 2.59 11.52 0.34
CA ALA A 85 2.67 11.62 -1.11
C ALA A 85 3.32 12.93 -1.51
N HIS A 86 3.79 13.03 -2.75
CA HIS A 86 4.19 14.31 -3.32
C HIS A 86 2.98 15.27 -3.41
N GLU A 87 3.20 16.58 -3.24
CA GLU A 87 2.14 17.60 -3.30
C GLU A 87 1.31 17.50 -4.59
N MET A 88 1.98 17.40 -5.75
CA MET A 88 1.34 17.16 -7.05
C MET A 88 0.42 15.93 -7.09
N VAL A 89 0.78 14.80 -6.42
CA VAL A 89 -0.11 13.62 -6.37
C VAL A 89 -1.40 13.97 -5.63
N ARG A 90 -1.28 14.69 -4.51
CA ARG A 90 -2.45 15.15 -3.74
C ARG A 90 -3.32 16.11 -4.56
N GLU A 91 -2.73 17.05 -5.27
CA GLU A 91 -3.47 17.99 -6.14
C GLU A 91 -4.25 17.24 -7.22
N ILE A 92 -3.61 16.31 -7.94
CA ILE A 92 -4.28 15.52 -8.99
C ILE A 92 -5.42 14.68 -8.41
N LEU A 93 -5.24 14.05 -7.24
CA LEU A 93 -6.29 13.27 -6.59
C LEU A 93 -7.48 14.14 -6.16
N ILE A 94 -7.24 15.38 -5.70
CA ILE A 94 -8.32 16.31 -5.37
C ILE A 94 -9.07 16.75 -6.64
N GLU A 95 -8.34 17.04 -7.71
CA GLU A 95 -8.92 17.51 -8.98
C GLU A 95 -9.68 16.41 -9.74
N ARG A 96 -9.17 15.17 -9.71
CA ARG A 96 -9.60 14.09 -10.63
C ARG A 96 -10.03 12.81 -9.92
N GLY A 97 -9.74 12.64 -8.63
CA GLY A 97 -10.03 11.40 -7.89
C GLY A 97 -11.50 11.19 -7.54
N PHE A 98 -12.34 12.21 -7.74
CA PHE A 98 -13.79 12.16 -7.56
C PHE A 98 -14.58 12.21 -8.88
N ALA A 99 -13.89 12.29 -10.02
CA ALA A 99 -14.49 12.44 -11.34
C ALA A 99 -15.06 11.13 -11.89
#